data_AF-A0A0Q8TH65-F1
#
_entry.id   AF-A0A0Q8TH65-F1
#
_cell.length_a   1.000
_cell.length_b   1.000
_cell.length_c   1.000
_cell.angle_alpha   90.00
_cell.angle_beta   90.00
_cell.angle_gamma   90.00
#
_symmetry.space_group_name_H-M   'P 1'
#
loop_
_entity.id
_entity.type
_entity.pdbx_description
1 polymer ?
#
loop_
_entity_poly.entity_id
_entity_poly.type
_entity_poly.pdbx_seq_one_letter_code
_entity_poly.pdbx_strand_id
1 'polypeptide(L)'
;MNAGAVILLLSLAANVALGWAYLGQRDDLAKATEQRDTARGDALACSDATEALRELSAKRQEAAAPARAAAAKVALTHQQRADHTLGLQPSKPADLCASMQALGDEWLQGRARP
;
A
#
# COMPACT_ATOMS: atom_id res chain seq x y z
N MET A 1 -18.55 -73.52 -20.27
CA MET A 1 -17.84 -72.31 -20.75
C MET A 1 -16.47 -72.72 -21.22
N ASN A 2 -16.08 -72.38 -22.45
CA ASN A 2 -14.76 -72.75 -23.00
C ASN A 2 -13.67 -71.85 -22.40
N ALA A 3 -12.52 -72.43 -22.06
CA ALA A 3 -11.41 -71.72 -21.41
C ALA A 3 -10.95 -70.47 -22.19
N GLY A 4 -10.96 -70.51 -23.54
CA GLY A 4 -10.62 -69.36 -24.37
C GLY A 4 -11.56 -68.16 -24.22
N ALA A 5 -12.87 -68.40 -24.00
CA ALA A 5 -13.83 -67.33 -23.78
C ALA A 5 -13.60 -66.64 -22.42
N VAL A 6 -13.20 -67.40 -21.39
CA VAL A 6 -12.87 -66.85 -20.07
C VAL A 6 -11.63 -65.95 -20.15
N ILE A 7 -10.60 -66.37 -20.86
CA ILE A 7 -9.35 -65.59 -21.03
C ILE A 7 -9.61 -64.27 -21.76
N LEU A 8 -10.41 -64.28 -22.83
CA LEU A 8 -10.78 -63.07 -23.57
C LEU A 8 -11.55 -62.06 -22.70
N LEU A 9 -12.50 -62.54 -21.90
CA LEU A 9 -13.26 -61.68 -20.99
C LEU A 9 -12.36 -61.05 -19.93
N LEU A 10 -11.42 -61.80 -19.36
CA LEU A 10 -10.45 -61.27 -18.40
C LEU A 10 -9.55 -60.20 -19.02
N SER A 11 -9.08 -60.43 -20.25
CA SER A 11 -8.27 -59.44 -20.97
C SER A 11 -9.05 -58.15 -21.23
N LEU A 12 -10.32 -58.26 -21.65
CA LEU A 12 -11.15 -57.10 -21.93
C LEU A 12 -11.45 -56.30 -20.65
N ALA A 13 -11.75 -57.00 -19.54
CA ALA A 13 -11.93 -56.37 -18.24
C ALA A 13 -10.67 -55.64 -17.75
N ALA A 14 -9.49 -56.24 -17.93
CA ALA A 14 -8.22 -55.62 -17.57
C ALA A 14 -7.94 -54.36 -18.39
N ASN A 15 -8.21 -54.37 -19.69
CA ASN A 15 -8.04 -53.19 -20.55
C ASN A 15 -9.00 -52.05 -20.17
N VAL A 16 -10.26 -52.38 -19.85
CA VAL A 16 -11.23 -51.39 -19.37
C VAL A 16 -10.76 -50.78 -18.05
N ALA A 17 -10.29 -51.59 -17.10
CA ALA A 17 -9.78 -51.10 -15.82
C ALA A 17 -8.55 -50.19 -15.99
N LEU A 18 -7.61 -50.56 -16.86
CA LEU A 18 -6.44 -49.74 -17.18
C LEU A 18 -6.83 -48.42 -17.85
N GLY A 19 -7.77 -48.45 -18.80
CA GLY A 19 -8.28 -47.25 -19.45
C GLY A 19 -8.95 -46.30 -18.46
N TRP A 20 -9.72 -46.83 -17.51
CA TRP A 20 -10.36 -46.03 -16.48
C TRP A 20 -9.35 -45.41 -15.51
N ALA A 21 -8.34 -46.16 -15.10
CA ALA A 21 -7.24 -45.65 -14.27
C ALA A 21 -6.44 -44.55 -14.97
N TYR A 22 -6.15 -44.72 -16.27
CA TYR A 22 -5.47 -43.71 -17.08
C TYR A 22 -6.28 -42.41 -17.20
N LEU A 23 -7.58 -42.51 -17.45
CA LEU A 23 -8.46 -41.34 -17.50
C LEU A 23 -8.49 -40.60 -16.17
N GLY A 24 -8.61 -41.34 -15.05
CA GLY A 24 -8.54 -40.74 -13.71
C GLY A 24 -7.23 -39.99 -13.47
N GLN A 25 -6.09 -40.63 -13.77
CA GLN A 25 -4.78 -39.99 -13.60
C GLN A 25 -4.61 -38.75 -14.49
N ARG A 26 -5.12 -38.79 -15.73
CA ARG A 26 -5.08 -37.66 -16.65
C ARG A 26 -5.92 -36.50 -16.12
N ASP A 27 -7.11 -36.77 -15.60
CA ASP A 27 -7.99 -35.74 -15.05
C ASP A 27 -7.40 -35.11 -13.78
N ASP A 28 -6.76 -35.92 -12.93
CA ASP A 28 -6.06 -35.42 -11.74
C ASP A 28 -4.86 -34.54 -12.11
N LEU A 29 -4.09 -34.94 -13.12
CA LEU A 29 -2.98 -34.12 -13.63
C LEU A 29 -3.48 -32.81 -14.26
N ALA A 30 -4.58 -32.85 -14.99
CA ALA A 30 -5.20 -31.65 -15.58
C ALA A 30 -5.62 -30.67 -14.47
N LYS A 31 -6.34 -31.15 -13.45
CA LYS A 31 -6.74 -30.34 -12.28
C LYS A 31 -5.54 -29.77 -11.53
N ALA A 32 -4.52 -30.58 -11.29
CA ALA A 32 -3.30 -30.12 -10.59
C ALA A 32 -2.58 -29.03 -11.39
N THR A 33 -2.55 -29.15 -12.73
CA THR A 33 -1.95 -28.14 -13.61
C THR A 33 -2.75 -26.84 -13.59
N GLU A 34 -4.08 -26.93 -13.69
CA GLU A 34 -4.98 -25.78 -13.62
C GLU A 34 -4.86 -25.05 -12.28
N GLN A 35 -4.84 -25.77 -11.16
CA GLN A 35 -4.67 -25.21 -9.83
C GLN A 35 -3.32 -24.50 -9.67
N ARG A 36 -2.25 -25.12 -10.17
CA ARG A 36 -0.91 -24.52 -10.16
C ARG A 36 -0.88 -23.23 -10.97
N ASP A 37 -1.45 -23.24 -12.17
CA ASP A 37 -1.39 -22.10 -13.08
C ASP A 37 -2.28 -20.95 -12.59
N THR A 38 -3.44 -21.27 -11.99
CA THR A 38 -4.29 -20.30 -11.28
C THR A 38 -3.52 -19.67 -10.11
N ALA A 39 -2.93 -20.48 -9.24
CA ALA A 39 -2.17 -19.98 -8.09
C ALA A 39 -0.98 -19.10 -8.52
N ARG A 40 -0.32 -19.44 -9.63
CA ARG A 40 0.74 -18.60 -10.21
C ARG A 40 0.17 -17.29 -10.77
N GLY A 41 -0.96 -17.34 -11.47
CA GLY A 41 -1.65 -16.15 -11.96
C GLY A 41 -2.01 -15.19 -10.84
N ASP A 42 -2.60 -15.70 -9.75
CA ASP A 42 -2.96 -14.90 -8.57
C ASP A 42 -1.72 -14.28 -7.90
N ALA A 43 -0.64 -15.05 -7.77
CA ALA A 43 0.61 -14.55 -7.20
C ALA A 43 1.24 -13.44 -8.04
N LEU A 44 1.22 -13.58 -9.38
CA LEU A 44 1.70 -12.55 -10.30
C LEU A 44 0.84 -11.29 -10.22
N ALA A 45 -0.49 -11.43 -10.24
CA ALA A 45 -1.41 -10.31 -10.11
C ALA A 45 -1.20 -9.52 -8.80
N CYS A 46 -0.95 -10.23 -7.69
CA CYS A 46 -0.61 -9.61 -6.42
C CYS A 46 0.72 -8.83 -6.52
N SER A 47 1.76 -9.44 -7.09
CA SER A 47 3.05 -8.78 -7.30
C SER A 47 2.92 -7.52 -8.15
N ASP A 48 2.23 -7.60 -9.28
CA ASP A 48 2.02 -6.47 -10.20
C ASP A 48 1.24 -5.33 -9.53
N ALA A 49 0.19 -5.66 -8.76
CA ALA A 49 -0.56 -4.68 -7.99
C ALA A 49 0.30 -3.96 -6.94
N THR A 50 1.21 -4.69 -6.26
CA THR A 50 2.13 -4.08 -5.29
C THR A 50 3.19 -3.20 -5.96
N GLU A 51 3.66 -3.58 -7.16
CA GLU A 51 4.59 -2.76 -7.93
C GLU A 51 3.92 -1.46 -8.41
N ALA A 52 2.69 -1.58 -8.94
CA ALA A 52 1.89 -0.42 -9.34
C ALA A 52 1.59 0.52 -8.15
N LEU A 53 1.31 -0.04 -6.97
CA LEU A 53 1.13 0.74 -5.74
C LEU A 53 2.42 1.45 -5.34
N ARG A 54 3.58 0.78 -5.46
CA ARG A 54 4.89 1.40 -5.19
C ARG A 54 5.12 2.58 -6.12
N GLU A 55 4.90 2.41 -7.42
CA GLU A 55 5.06 3.49 -8.41
C GLU A 55 4.14 4.68 -8.11
N LEU A 56 2.86 4.42 -7.83
CA LEU A 56 1.89 5.47 -7.48
C LEU A 56 2.31 6.20 -6.19
N SER A 57 2.83 5.47 -5.21
CA SER A 57 3.31 6.06 -3.96
C SER A 57 4.51 6.97 -4.19
N ALA A 58 5.46 6.58 -5.06
CA ALA A 58 6.62 7.39 -5.42
C ALA A 58 6.19 8.69 -6.11
N LYS A 59 5.29 8.59 -7.11
CA LYS A 59 4.72 9.77 -7.79
C LYS A 59 4.03 10.71 -6.81
N ARG A 60 3.24 10.18 -5.87
CA ARG A 60 2.58 10.99 -4.84
C ARG A 60 3.57 11.63 -3.87
N GLN A 61 4.64 10.94 -3.50
CA GLN A 61 5.68 11.50 -2.64
C GLN A 61 6.39 12.67 -3.33
N GLU A 62 6.76 12.52 -4.60
CA GLU A 62 7.39 13.58 -5.40
C GLU A 62 6.44 14.77 -5.58
N ALA A 63 5.20 14.52 -5.98
CA ALA A 63 4.19 15.56 -6.16
C ALA A 63 3.89 16.33 -4.86
N ALA A 64 3.94 15.66 -3.70
CA ALA A 64 3.72 16.27 -2.40
C ALA A 64 4.99 16.94 -1.81
N ALA A 65 6.18 16.67 -2.35
CA ALA A 65 7.43 17.25 -1.86
C ALA A 65 7.43 18.79 -1.81
N PRO A 66 7.03 19.53 -2.87
CA PRO A 66 7.01 20.99 -2.82
C PRO A 66 6.01 21.54 -1.79
N ALA A 67 4.83 20.93 -1.66
CA ALA A 67 3.84 21.34 -0.66
C ALA A 67 4.35 21.11 0.77
N ARG A 68 5.01 19.97 1.04
CA ARG A 68 5.67 19.69 2.33
C ARG A 68 6.80 20.68 2.62
N ALA A 69 7.62 21.00 1.62
CA ALA A 69 8.69 21.98 1.77
C ALA A 69 8.15 23.39 2.05
N ALA A 70 7.09 23.81 1.37
CA ALA A 70 6.42 25.07 1.62
C ALA A 70 5.83 25.14 3.04
N ALA A 71 5.13 24.09 3.47
CA ALA A 71 4.59 23.98 4.82
C ALA A 71 5.70 24.01 5.89
N ALA A 72 6.81 23.30 5.67
CA ALA A 72 7.96 23.31 6.56
C ALA A 72 8.57 24.73 6.66
N LYS A 73 8.65 25.45 5.54
CA LYS A 73 9.14 26.84 5.53
C LYS A 73 8.22 27.77 6.33
N VAL A 74 6.90 27.66 6.13
CA VAL A 74 5.91 28.44 6.90
C VAL A 74 6.01 28.12 8.39
N ALA A 75 6.11 26.84 8.74
CA ALA A 75 6.28 26.41 10.13
C ALA A 75 7.56 26.99 10.76
N LEU A 76 8.69 26.98 10.03
CA LEU A 76 9.95 27.58 10.49
C LEU A 76 9.79 29.08 10.73
N THR A 77 9.14 29.80 9.82
CA THR A 77 8.87 31.24 9.99
C THR A 77 8.02 31.51 11.24
N HIS A 78 7.02 30.68 11.51
CA HIS A 78 6.22 30.81 12.73
C HIS A 78 7.02 30.48 14.00
N GLN A 79 7.89 29.47 13.98
CA GLN A 79 8.78 29.15 15.10
C GLN A 79 9.74 30.31 15.38
N GLN A 80 10.41 30.84 14.37
CA GLN A 80 11.32 31.99 14.51
C GLN A 80 10.62 33.22 15.10
N ARG A 81 9.38 33.49 14.68
CA ARG A 81 8.57 34.57 15.26
C ARG A 81 8.23 34.29 16.72
N ALA A 82 7.85 33.07 17.07
CA ALA A 82 7.55 32.69 18.45
C ALA A 82 8.79 32.85 19.35
N ASP A 83 9.94 32.33 18.92
CA ASP A 83 11.21 32.46 19.66
C ASP A 83 11.61 33.92 19.84
N HIS A 84 11.46 34.74 18.80
CA HIS A 84 11.67 36.18 18.89
C HIS A 84 10.76 36.81 19.95
N THR A 85 9.46 36.53 19.90
CA THR A 85 8.47 37.04 20.85
C THR A 85 8.76 36.60 22.29
N LEU A 86 9.14 35.34 22.51
CA LEU A 86 9.49 34.82 23.83
C LEU A 86 10.77 35.43 24.40
N GLY A 87 11.68 35.89 23.53
CA GLY A 87 12.92 36.58 23.92
C GLY A 87 12.77 38.08 24.17
N LEU A 88 11.61 38.69 23.86
CA LEU A 88 11.40 40.12 24.09
C LEU A 88 11.30 40.43 25.58
N GLN A 89 11.95 41.52 26.00
CA GLN A 89 11.72 42.09 27.31
C GLN A 89 10.46 42.97 27.30
N PRO A 90 9.76 43.11 28.45
CA PRO A 90 8.62 44.00 28.55
C PRO A 90 9.01 45.44 28.18
N SER A 91 8.26 46.05 27.27
CA SER A 91 8.48 47.44 26.86
C SER A 91 8.24 48.43 28.00
N LYS A 92 7.38 48.08 28.96
CA LYS A 92 7.14 48.80 30.22
C LYS A 92 7.34 47.85 31.40
N PRO A 93 8.55 47.77 31.97
CA PRO A 93 8.86 46.83 33.06
C PRO A 93 7.97 47.00 34.30
N ALA A 94 7.48 48.22 34.56
CA ALA A 94 6.59 48.54 35.68
C ALA A 94 5.09 48.32 35.37
N ASP A 95 4.73 48.04 34.11
CA ASP A 95 3.36 47.82 33.65
C ASP A 95 3.33 46.69 32.62
N LEU A 96 3.29 45.47 33.15
CA LEU A 96 3.30 44.24 32.35
C LEU A 96 2.02 44.07 31.54
N CYS A 97 0.87 44.54 32.05
CA CYS A 97 -0.40 44.51 31.33
C CYS A 97 -0.33 45.36 30.07
N ALA A 98 0.15 46.61 30.17
CA ALA A 98 0.33 47.46 29.00
C ALA A 98 1.40 46.92 28.03
N SER A 99 2.44 46.25 28.53
CA SER A 99 3.45 45.59 27.69
C SER A 99 2.86 44.43 26.87
N MET A 100 2.05 43.58 27.50
CA MET A 100 1.39 42.45 26.83
C MET A 100 0.33 42.90 25.83
N GLN A 101 -0.40 43.97 26.15
CA GLN A 101 -1.41 44.54 25.25
C GLN A 101 -0.76 45.11 23.97
N ALA A 102 0.33 45.87 24.11
CA ALA A 102 1.09 46.37 22.96
C ALA A 102 1.65 45.23 22.08
N LEU A 103 2.17 44.16 22.70
CA LEU A 103 2.65 42.98 21.98
C LEU A 103 1.51 42.27 21.22
N GLY A 104 0.33 42.16 21.83
CA GLY A 104 -0.86 41.60 21.19
C GLY A 104 -1.33 42.43 20.00
N ASP A 105 -1.35 43.76 20.13
CA ASP A 105 -1.74 44.69 19.08
C ASP A 105 -0.79 44.61 17.87
N GLU A 106 0.53 44.60 18.12
CA GLU A 106 1.55 44.39 17.08
C GLU A 106 1.35 43.04 16.38
N TRP A 107 1.04 41.99 17.14
CA TRP A 107 0.85 40.66 16.59
C TRP A 107 -0.37 40.59 15.66
N LEU A 108 -1.47 41.26 16.03
CA LEU A 108 -2.70 41.35 15.25
C LEU A 108 -2.52 42.17 13.96
N GLN A 109 -1.77 43.27 14.00
CA GLN A 109 -1.45 44.05 12.80
C GLN A 109 -0.70 43.22 11.75
N GLY A 110 0.20 42.34 12.20
CA GLY A 110 0.94 41.43 11.31
C GLY A 110 0.08 40.34 10.64
N ARG A 111 -1.14 40.07 11.12
CA ARG A 111 -2.07 39.07 10.54
C ARG A 111 -2.93 39.62 9.39
N ALA A 112 -3.04 40.93 9.25
CA ALA A 112 -3.94 41.58 8.30
C ALA A 112 -3.36 41.74 6.88
N ARG A 113 -2.18 41.18 6.58
CA ARG A 113 -1.61 41.18 5.22
C ARG A 113 -2.12 39.96 4.44
N PRO A 114 -2.64 40.15 3.21
CA PRO A 114 -3.14 39.06 2.37
C PRO A 114 -2.04 38.07 1.96
#